data_AF-A0A1Q3C436-F1
#
_entry.id   AF-A0A1Q3C436-F1
#
_cell.length_a   1.000
_cell.length_b   1.000
_cell.length_c   1.000
_cell.angle_alpha   90.00
_cell.angle_beta   90.00
_cell.angle_gamma   90.00
#
_symmetry.space_group_name_H-M   'P 1'
#
loop_
_entity.id
_entity.type
_entity.pdbx_description
1 polymer ?
#
loop_
_entity_poly.entity_id
_entity_poly.type
_entity_poly.pdbx_seq_one_letter_code
_entity_poly.pdbx_strand_id
1 'polypeptide(L)'
;MTSTPLENSSLKNTIKSINRENVSLKHDLECLSSKSLDDKITSLEKENETVKVEIDALKKTFSKFSNSSEKLDKLLGLQRCVFNKSGLGYDEMNNVKHFQKYLEKKDKQNISSSMTCNYCNRHGHTTHICYRKKNDMHKRNFLLKNKLLKLRTIWVPKGTFVTNPPGPKATWVPKAST
;
A
#
# COMPACT_ATOMS: atom_id res chain seq x y z
N MET A 1 34.39 -16.55 -91.12
CA MET A 1 33.90 -15.17 -91.09
C MET A 1 34.86 -14.36 -90.23
N THR A 2 35.75 -13.59 -90.85
CA THR A 2 36.74 -12.75 -90.17
C THR A 2 36.16 -11.35 -89.95
N SER A 3 35.98 -10.94 -88.69
CA SER A 3 35.53 -9.61 -88.31
C SER A 3 36.46 -8.52 -88.86
N THR A 4 35.90 -7.39 -89.33
CA THR A 4 36.69 -6.33 -89.96
C THR A 4 37.50 -5.52 -88.93
N PRO A 5 38.68 -4.96 -89.29
CA PRO A 5 39.51 -4.16 -88.37
C PRO A 5 38.79 -2.95 -87.76
N LEU A 6 37.83 -2.39 -88.51
CA LEU A 6 37.02 -1.26 -88.09
C LEU A 6 36.06 -1.63 -86.95
N GLU A 7 35.36 -2.77 -87.06
CA GLU A 7 34.50 -3.32 -86.01
C GLU A 7 35.27 -3.60 -84.72
N ASN A 8 36.49 -4.13 -84.82
CA ASN A 8 37.35 -4.36 -83.66
C ASN A 8 37.76 -3.06 -82.94
N SER A 9 37.99 -1.97 -83.67
CA SER A 9 38.31 -0.67 -83.06
C SER A 9 37.11 -0.06 -82.33
N SER A 10 35.92 -0.19 -82.91
CA SER A 10 34.64 0.24 -82.34
C SER A 10 34.38 -0.48 -81.02
N LEU A 11 34.44 -1.83 -81.04
CA LEU A 11 34.25 -2.68 -79.85
C LEU A 11 35.23 -2.34 -78.73
N LYS A 12 36.49 -2.03 -79.08
CA LYS A 12 37.52 -1.67 -78.09
C LYS A 12 37.21 -0.35 -77.38
N ASN A 13 36.58 0.60 -78.07
CA ASN A 13 36.17 1.88 -77.49
C ASN A 13 34.93 1.73 -76.60
N THR A 14 33.95 0.93 -77.01
CA THR A 14 32.79 0.60 -76.16
C THR A 14 33.20 -0.14 -74.90
N ILE A 15 34.10 -1.12 -74.99
CA ILE A 15 34.65 -1.83 -73.82
C ILE A 15 35.34 -0.85 -72.86
N LYS A 16 36.12 0.12 -73.39
CA LYS A 16 36.75 1.15 -72.55
C LYS A 16 35.73 2.05 -71.87
N SER A 17 34.67 2.45 -72.57
CA SER A 17 33.61 3.27 -71.98
C SER A 17 32.89 2.53 -70.86
N ILE A 18 32.47 1.29 -71.13
CA ILE A 18 31.78 0.42 -70.16
C ILE A 18 32.65 0.16 -68.94
N ASN A 19 33.95 -0.07 -69.12
CA ASN A 19 34.86 -0.26 -67.98
C ASN A 19 34.98 0.99 -67.10
N ARG A 20 34.98 2.20 -67.68
CA ARG A 20 35.00 3.44 -66.90
C ARG A 20 33.71 3.60 -66.10
N GLU A 21 32.58 3.31 -66.72
CA GLU A 21 31.26 3.40 -66.07
C GLU A 21 31.12 2.38 -64.94
N ASN A 22 31.57 1.14 -65.15
CA ASN A 22 31.62 0.11 -64.09
C ASN A 22 32.49 0.51 -62.90
N VAL A 23 33.64 1.15 -63.15
CA VAL A 23 34.51 1.65 -62.06
C VAL A 23 33.80 2.77 -61.28
N SER A 24 33.12 3.68 -61.97
CA SER A 24 32.35 4.75 -61.33
C SER A 24 31.22 4.20 -60.47
N LEU A 25 30.39 3.31 -61.03
CA LEU A 25 29.27 2.70 -60.32
C LEU A 25 29.72 1.91 -59.10
N LYS A 26 30.85 1.20 -59.19
CA LYS A 26 31.43 0.47 -58.06
C LYS A 26 31.88 1.39 -56.93
N HIS A 27 32.49 2.52 -57.28
CA HIS A 27 32.89 3.54 -56.31
C HIS A 27 31.66 4.20 -55.63
N ASP A 28 30.62 4.51 -56.40
CA ASP A 28 29.41 5.13 -55.85
C ASP A 28 28.66 4.17 -54.91
N LEU A 29 28.60 2.88 -55.23
CA LEU A 29 28.06 1.84 -54.34
C LEU A 29 28.85 1.74 -53.02
N GLU A 30 30.18 1.79 -53.09
CA GLU A 30 31.05 1.72 -51.91
C GLU A 30 30.90 2.95 -50.99
N CYS A 31 30.78 4.14 -51.60
CA CYS A 31 30.51 5.38 -50.88
C CYS A 31 29.13 5.40 -50.21
N LEU A 32 28.09 4.92 -50.90
CA LEU A 32 26.71 4.91 -50.38
C LEU A 32 26.52 3.85 -49.28
N SER A 33 27.20 2.71 -49.38
CA SER A 33 26.98 1.57 -48.48
C SER A 33 27.64 1.72 -47.11
N SER A 34 28.73 2.46 -46.98
CA SER A 34 29.54 2.49 -45.75
C SER A 34 29.09 3.63 -44.82
N LYS A 35 29.32 4.88 -45.23
CA LYS A 35 29.17 6.04 -44.34
C LYS A 35 27.75 6.29 -43.83
N SER A 36 26.75 6.24 -44.70
CA SER A 36 25.39 6.63 -44.29
C SER A 36 24.69 5.58 -43.43
N LEU A 37 25.04 4.30 -43.59
CA LEU A 37 24.44 3.21 -42.84
C LEU A 37 25.10 3.08 -41.46
N ASP A 38 26.43 3.17 -41.40
CA ASP A 38 27.17 3.04 -40.13
C ASP A 38 26.79 4.13 -39.12
N ASP A 39 26.59 5.37 -39.59
CA ASP A 39 26.14 6.48 -38.73
C ASP A 39 24.73 6.25 -38.18
N LYS A 40 23.81 5.74 -39.02
CA LYS A 40 22.44 5.41 -38.60
C LYS A 40 22.43 4.25 -37.61
N ILE A 41 23.22 3.21 -37.86
CA ILE A 41 23.35 2.05 -36.95
C ILE A 41 23.88 2.53 -35.60
N THR A 42 24.95 3.34 -35.60
CA THR A 42 25.54 3.88 -34.37
C THR A 42 24.54 4.76 -33.59
N SER A 43 23.73 5.56 -34.28
CA SER A 43 22.67 6.36 -33.64
C SER A 43 21.61 5.49 -33.00
N LEU A 44 21.12 4.48 -33.72
CA LEU A 44 20.09 3.56 -33.24
C LEU A 44 20.58 2.71 -32.06
N GLU A 45 21.84 2.27 -32.08
CA GLU A 45 22.46 1.55 -30.96
C GLU A 45 22.52 2.41 -29.70
N LYS A 46 22.88 3.70 -29.82
CA LYS A 46 22.86 4.63 -28.67
C LYS A 46 21.45 4.83 -28.13
N GLU A 47 20.46 5.03 -29.01
CA GLU A 47 19.06 5.17 -28.59
C GLU A 47 18.56 3.90 -27.87
N ASN A 48 18.84 2.71 -28.40
CA ASN A 48 18.47 1.44 -27.75
C ASN A 48 19.06 1.33 -26.34
N GLU A 49 20.32 1.72 -26.17
CA GLU A 49 21.01 1.63 -24.88
C GLU A 49 20.39 2.61 -23.88
N THR A 50 20.03 3.82 -24.32
CA THR A 50 19.30 4.78 -23.48
C THR A 50 17.93 4.26 -23.07
N VAL A 51 17.15 3.72 -24.01
CA VAL A 51 15.82 3.16 -23.76
C VAL A 51 15.89 1.99 -22.77
N LYS A 52 16.91 1.14 -22.88
CA LYS A 52 17.12 0.01 -21.97
C LYS A 52 17.39 0.47 -20.53
N VAL A 53 18.19 1.51 -20.35
CA VAL A 53 18.45 2.12 -19.03
C VAL A 53 17.17 2.72 -18.45
N GLU A 54 16.37 3.43 -19.25
CA GLU A 54 15.10 4.00 -18.81
C GLU A 54 14.10 2.92 -18.40
N ILE A 55 13.98 1.84 -19.17
CA ILE A 55 13.12 0.71 -18.86
C ILE A 55 13.51 0.07 -17.52
N ASP A 56 14.80 -0.12 -17.25
CA ASP A 56 15.25 -0.70 -15.98
C ASP A 56 14.99 0.23 -14.79
N ALA A 57 15.18 1.54 -14.98
CA ALA A 57 14.81 2.54 -13.98
C ALA A 57 13.30 2.53 -13.70
N LEU A 58 12.47 2.50 -14.74
CA LEU A 58 11.00 2.43 -14.66
C LEU A 58 10.52 1.14 -13.98
N LYS A 59 11.10 -0.02 -14.32
CA LYS A 59 10.78 -1.28 -13.64
C LYS A 59 11.11 -1.22 -12.14
N LYS A 60 12.22 -0.59 -11.78
CA LYS A 60 12.63 -0.42 -10.38
C LYS A 60 11.70 0.52 -9.62
N THR A 61 11.22 1.61 -10.23
CA THR A 61 10.25 2.50 -9.59
C THR A 61 8.87 1.83 -9.49
N PHE A 62 8.44 1.14 -10.54
CA PHE A 62 7.16 0.42 -10.57
C PHE A 62 7.08 -0.70 -9.53
N SER A 63 8.14 -1.50 -9.39
CA SER A 63 8.19 -2.54 -8.34
C SER A 63 8.09 -1.96 -6.93
N LYS A 64 8.78 -0.84 -6.64
CA LYS A 64 8.64 -0.14 -5.36
C LYS A 64 7.22 0.39 -5.15
N PHE A 65 6.64 1.00 -6.18
CA PHE A 65 5.27 1.53 -6.12
C PHE A 65 4.26 0.41 -5.86
N SER A 66 4.33 -0.69 -6.62
CA SER A 66 3.48 -1.87 -6.46
C SER A 66 3.58 -2.45 -5.04
N ASN A 67 4.80 -2.63 -4.51
CA ASN A 67 5.00 -3.09 -3.13
C ASN A 67 4.40 -2.13 -2.09
N SER A 68 4.48 -0.82 -2.33
CA SER A 68 3.89 0.18 -1.44
C SER A 68 2.36 0.17 -1.50
N SER A 69 1.79 -0.01 -2.70
CA SER A 69 0.34 -0.15 -2.91
C SER A 69 -0.20 -1.37 -2.19
N GLU A 70 0.45 -2.52 -2.32
CA GLU A 70 0.02 -3.75 -1.64
C GLU A 70 0.02 -3.60 -0.12
N LYS A 71 1.03 -2.91 0.44
CA LYS A 71 1.08 -2.60 1.88
C LYS A 71 -0.06 -1.66 2.29
N LEU A 72 -0.35 -0.64 1.48
CA LEU A 72 -1.47 0.27 1.73
C LEU A 72 -2.80 -0.48 1.68
N ASP A 73 -3.02 -1.34 0.68
CA ASP A 73 -4.23 -2.15 0.55
C ASP A 73 -4.41 -3.10 1.74
N LYS A 74 -3.33 -3.69 2.25
CA LYS A 74 -3.37 -4.50 3.49
C LYS A 74 -3.77 -3.65 4.70
N LEU A 75 -3.19 -2.46 4.88
CA LEU A 75 -3.55 -1.56 5.97
C LEU A 75 -5.02 -1.10 5.88
N LEU A 76 -5.46 -0.65 4.70
CA LEU A 76 -6.84 -0.25 4.47
C LEU A 76 -7.82 -1.42 4.59
N GLY A 77 -7.42 -2.61 4.17
CA GLY A 77 -8.18 -3.85 4.32
C GLY A 77 -8.40 -4.25 5.78
N LEU A 78 -7.46 -3.90 6.67
CA LEU A 78 -7.57 -4.06 8.13
C LEU A 78 -8.36 -2.93 8.80
N GLN A 79 -8.25 -1.70 8.27
CA GLN A 79 -8.86 -0.50 8.87
C GLN A 79 -10.32 -0.29 8.45
N ARG A 80 -10.73 -0.84 7.30
CA ARG A 80 -12.13 -0.86 6.88
C ARG A 80 -12.88 -1.87 7.76
N CYS A 81 -13.69 -1.36 8.68
CA CYS A 81 -14.75 -2.14 9.33
C CYS A 81 -15.51 -2.92 8.25
N VAL A 82 -15.91 -4.17 8.53
CA VAL A 82 -16.50 -5.11 7.54
C VAL A 82 -17.64 -4.49 6.71
N PHE A 83 -18.26 -3.43 7.24
CA PHE A 83 -19.34 -2.63 6.67
C PHE A 83 -18.94 -1.55 5.65
N ASN A 84 -17.66 -1.14 5.58
CA ASN A 84 -17.19 -0.04 4.73
C ASN A 84 -16.14 -0.50 3.69
N LYS A 85 -16.07 -1.81 3.40
CA LYS A 85 -15.20 -2.30 2.33
C LYS A 85 -15.84 -2.00 0.97
N SER A 86 -15.17 -1.19 0.15
CA SER A 86 -15.57 -0.89 -1.22
C SER A 86 -14.33 -0.86 -2.13
N GLY A 87 -14.39 -1.50 -3.30
CA GLY A 87 -13.26 -1.56 -4.24
C GLY A 87 -13.46 -2.57 -5.35
N LEU A 88 -12.66 -2.44 -6.41
CA LEU A 88 -12.63 -3.39 -7.55
C LEU A 88 -12.31 -4.80 -7.04
N GLY A 89 -13.24 -5.74 -7.28
CA GLY A 89 -13.13 -7.14 -6.85
C GLY A 89 -13.69 -7.45 -5.44
N TYR A 90 -14.25 -6.47 -4.73
CA TYR A 90 -14.95 -6.72 -3.46
C TYR A 90 -16.41 -7.15 -3.73
N ASP A 91 -16.73 -8.41 -3.42
CA ASP A 91 -18.09 -8.94 -3.51
C ASP A 91 -18.82 -8.74 -2.17
N GLU A 92 -19.62 -7.69 -2.13
CA GLU A 92 -20.42 -7.28 -0.98
C GLU A 92 -21.48 -8.33 -0.59
N MET A 93 -21.92 -9.19 -1.52
CA MET A 93 -23.07 -10.08 -1.30
C MET A 93 -22.78 -11.31 -0.43
N ASN A 94 -21.51 -11.70 -0.29
CA ASN A 94 -21.15 -12.98 0.33
C ASN A 94 -20.92 -12.92 1.86
N ASN A 95 -20.60 -11.75 2.44
CA ASN A 95 -20.30 -11.65 3.88
C ASN A 95 -21.27 -10.77 4.69
N VAL A 96 -22.19 -10.04 4.05
CA VAL A 96 -23.14 -9.13 4.74
C VAL A 96 -24.18 -9.88 5.59
N LYS A 97 -24.56 -11.11 5.19
CA LYS A 97 -25.57 -11.91 5.91
C LYS A 97 -25.19 -12.25 7.36
N HIS A 98 -23.90 -12.45 7.64
CA HIS A 98 -23.46 -12.85 8.99
C HIS A 98 -23.53 -11.71 10.01
N PHE A 99 -23.39 -10.45 9.57
CA PHE A 99 -23.40 -9.30 10.46
C PHE A 99 -24.77 -8.63 10.59
N GLN A 100 -25.67 -8.82 9.61
CA GLN A 100 -27.03 -8.30 9.64
C GLN A 100 -27.84 -8.81 10.84
N LYS A 101 -27.66 -10.09 11.22
CA LYS A 101 -28.27 -10.70 12.42
C LYS A 101 -27.87 -10.03 13.74
N TYR A 102 -26.68 -9.41 13.81
CA TYR A 102 -26.22 -8.67 14.99
C TYR A 102 -26.79 -7.25 15.03
N LEU A 103 -27.01 -6.62 13.88
CA LEU A 103 -27.65 -5.30 13.76
C LEU A 103 -29.13 -5.37 14.15
N GLU A 104 -29.86 -6.36 13.62
CA GLU A 104 -31.28 -6.55 13.94
C GLU A 104 -31.55 -6.83 15.43
N LYS A 105 -30.61 -7.48 16.13
CA LYS A 105 -30.70 -7.68 17.59
C LYS A 105 -30.48 -6.39 18.37
N LYS A 106 -29.62 -5.50 17.89
CA LYS A 106 -29.26 -4.25 18.57
C LYS A 106 -30.38 -3.22 18.48
N ASP A 107 -31.05 -3.14 17.33
CA ASP A 107 -32.22 -2.28 17.17
C ASP A 107 -33.40 -2.77 18.02
N LYS A 108 -33.62 -4.10 18.09
CA LYS A 108 -34.64 -4.69 18.98
C LYS A 108 -34.32 -4.54 20.48
N GLN A 109 -33.04 -4.56 20.88
CA GLN A 109 -32.63 -4.37 22.29
C GLN A 109 -32.67 -2.91 22.75
N ASN A 110 -32.45 -1.94 21.87
CA ASN A 110 -32.52 -0.52 22.22
C ASN A 110 -33.96 0.02 22.31
N ILE A 111 -34.96 -0.73 21.83
CA ILE A 111 -36.39 -0.34 21.87
C ILE A 111 -37.12 -0.99 23.06
N SER A 112 -36.40 -1.66 23.98
CA SER A 112 -37.04 -2.15 25.22
C SER A 112 -37.26 -0.99 26.18
N SER A 113 -38.45 -0.38 26.05
CA SER A 113 -38.99 0.76 26.78
C SER A 113 -39.13 0.56 28.32
N SER A 114 -38.46 -0.42 28.93
CA SER A 114 -38.46 -0.67 30.38
C SER A 114 -37.08 -0.61 31.04
N MET A 115 -36.01 -0.20 30.33
CA MET A 115 -34.69 -0.11 30.95
C MET A 115 -34.61 1.12 31.88
N THR A 116 -34.74 0.88 33.18
CA THR A 116 -34.52 1.88 34.24
C THR A 116 -33.06 1.87 34.70
N CYS A 117 -32.54 3.06 34.98
CA CYS A 117 -31.22 3.23 35.53
C CYS A 117 -31.23 3.05 37.05
N ASN A 118 -30.51 2.06 37.58
CA ASN A 118 -30.42 1.81 39.03
C ASN A 118 -29.73 2.94 39.84
N TYR A 119 -29.08 3.91 39.18
CA TYR A 119 -28.43 5.05 39.85
C TYR A 119 -29.35 6.26 40.01
N CYS A 120 -30.14 6.57 38.98
CA CYS A 120 -30.99 7.77 38.98
C CYS A 120 -32.49 7.46 38.89
N ASN A 121 -32.87 6.18 38.85
CA ASN A 121 -34.23 5.66 38.74
C ASN A 121 -35.03 6.25 37.57
N ARG A 122 -34.35 6.65 36.49
CA ARG A 122 -34.99 7.14 35.24
C ARG A 122 -34.94 6.09 34.15
N HIS A 123 -35.94 6.12 33.28
CA HIS A 123 -36.10 5.20 32.16
C HIS A 123 -35.25 5.63 30.96
N GLY A 124 -35.04 4.72 30.01
CA GLY A 124 -34.41 5.00 28.71
C GLY A 124 -32.87 4.94 28.70
N HIS A 125 -32.23 4.57 29.80
CA HIS A 125 -30.79 4.33 29.83
C HIS A 125 -30.37 3.42 31.00
N THR A 126 -29.20 2.83 30.89
CA THR A 126 -28.58 1.98 31.92
C THR A 126 -27.69 2.78 32.87
N THR A 127 -27.38 2.17 34.02
CA THR A 127 -26.41 2.69 34.99
C THR A 127 -25.05 3.04 34.39
N HIS A 128 -24.59 2.33 33.35
CA HIS A 128 -23.28 2.60 32.73
C HIS A 128 -23.28 3.84 31.79
N ILE A 129 -24.44 4.20 31.23
CA ILE A 129 -24.61 5.38 30.35
C ILE A 129 -25.15 6.58 31.14
N CYS A 130 -25.53 6.40 32.41
CA CYS A 130 -26.11 7.45 33.23
C CYS A 130 -25.25 8.71 33.33
N TYR A 131 -25.77 9.82 32.80
CA TYR A 131 -25.12 11.12 32.81
C TYR A 131 -24.85 11.62 34.25
N ARG A 132 -25.81 11.44 35.15
CA ARG A 132 -25.67 11.83 36.57
C ARG A 132 -24.51 11.09 37.24
N LYS A 133 -24.42 9.77 37.05
CA LYS A 133 -23.31 8.95 37.58
C LYS A 133 -21.96 9.39 37.03
N LYS A 134 -21.87 9.63 35.72
CA LYS A 134 -20.64 10.09 35.06
C LYS A 134 -20.17 11.43 35.64
N ASN A 135 -21.09 12.39 35.82
CA ASN A 135 -20.75 13.69 36.39
C ASN A 135 -20.28 13.60 37.85
N ASP A 136 -20.92 12.75 38.66
CA ASP A 136 -20.51 12.56 40.06
C ASP A 136 -19.13 11.89 40.17
N MET A 137 -18.81 10.94 39.27
CA MET A 137 -17.48 10.36 39.16
C MET A 137 -16.44 11.39 38.71
N HIS A 138 -16.78 12.24 37.73
CA HIS A 138 -15.89 13.32 37.28
C HIS A 138 -15.56 14.29 38.42
N LYS A 139 -16.57 14.71 39.21
CA LYS A 139 -16.37 15.53 40.41
C LYS A 139 -15.49 14.83 41.44
N ARG A 140 -15.73 13.55 41.74
CA ARG A 140 -14.87 12.78 42.65
C ARG A 140 -13.43 12.72 42.16
N ASN A 141 -13.21 12.42 40.87
CA ASN A 141 -11.89 12.37 40.26
C ASN A 141 -11.19 13.73 40.28
N PHE A 142 -11.93 14.82 40.09
CA PHE A 142 -11.39 16.18 40.19
C PHE A 142 -10.97 16.51 41.63
N LEU A 143 -11.79 16.19 42.63
CA LEU A 143 -11.47 16.37 44.05
C LEU A 143 -10.28 15.49 44.51
N LEU A 144 -10.14 14.29 43.93
CA LEU A 144 -8.98 13.41 44.10
C LEU A 144 -7.71 14.02 43.52
N LYS A 145 -7.77 14.53 42.29
CA LYS A 145 -6.64 15.21 41.63
C LYS A 145 -6.17 16.43 42.42
N ASN A 146 -7.11 17.20 42.96
CA ASN A 146 -6.81 18.39 43.77
C ASN A 146 -6.40 18.06 45.22
N LYS A 147 -6.21 16.77 45.57
CA LYS A 147 -5.86 16.27 46.92
C LYS A 147 -6.84 16.67 48.03
N LEU A 148 -8.04 17.15 47.68
CA LEU A 148 -9.10 17.50 48.64
C LEU A 148 -9.80 16.24 49.19
N LEU A 149 -9.81 15.15 48.44
CA LEU A 149 -10.19 13.82 48.90
C LEU A 149 -8.95 12.92 48.98
N LYS A 150 -8.58 12.47 50.18
CA LYS A 150 -7.53 11.46 50.38
C LYS A 150 -8.16 10.07 50.40
N LEU A 151 -7.87 9.24 49.40
CA LEU A 151 -8.15 7.80 49.47
C LEU A 151 -7.03 7.11 50.25
N ARG A 152 -7.39 6.14 51.09
CA ARG A 152 -6.43 5.25 51.74
C ARG A 152 -5.87 4.31 50.68
N THR A 153 -4.61 4.48 50.32
CA THR A 153 -3.87 3.56 49.43
C THR A 153 -3.10 2.56 50.29
N ILE A 154 -3.06 1.30 49.85
CA ILE A 154 -2.27 0.23 50.47
C ILE A 154 -1.18 -0.14 49.46
N TRP A 155 0.05 -0.30 49.93
CA TRP A 155 1.17 -0.70 49.08
C TRP A 155 1.13 -2.22 48.83
N VAL A 156 1.19 -2.64 47.57
CA VAL A 156 1.13 -4.06 47.18
C VAL A 156 2.22 -4.35 46.12
N PRO A 157 2.96 -5.46 46.22
CA PRO A 157 3.92 -5.88 45.20
C PRO A 157 3.31 -5.99 43.79
N LYS A 158 4.09 -5.68 42.76
CA LYS A 158 3.64 -5.78 41.36
C LYS A 158 3.31 -7.23 41.01
N GLY A 159 2.10 -7.46 40.49
CA GLY A 159 1.61 -8.78 40.06
C GLY A 159 0.62 -9.45 41.02
N THR A 160 0.34 -8.86 42.18
CA THR A 160 -0.65 -9.40 43.13
C THR A 160 -2.03 -8.80 42.89
N PHE A 161 -3.00 -9.61 42.48
CA PHE A 161 -4.41 -9.23 42.45
C PHE A 161 -5.01 -9.48 43.84
N VAL A 162 -5.26 -8.41 44.61
CA VAL A 162 -5.87 -8.53 45.93
C VAL A 162 -7.38 -8.71 45.78
N THR A 163 -7.84 -9.96 45.77
CA THR A 163 -9.25 -10.29 45.93
C THR A 163 -9.52 -10.53 47.42
N ASN A 164 -10.36 -9.69 48.03
CA ASN A 164 -10.84 -9.81 49.42
C ASN A 164 -9.80 -9.57 50.55
N PRO A 165 -9.41 -8.31 50.83
CA PRO A 165 -8.58 -8.02 52.01
C PRO A 165 -9.35 -8.34 53.32
N PRO A 166 -8.71 -8.90 54.36
CA PRO A 166 -9.34 -9.31 55.63
C PRO A 166 -9.74 -8.13 56.55
N GLY A 167 -10.18 -7.03 55.95
CA GLY A 167 -10.66 -5.83 56.64
C GLY A 167 -9.66 -4.67 56.62
N PRO A 168 -10.13 -3.46 57.00
CA PRO A 168 -9.45 -2.19 56.73
C PRO A 168 -8.12 -1.93 57.47
N LYS A 169 -7.60 -2.88 58.27
CA LYS A 169 -6.40 -2.70 59.13
C LYS A 169 -5.39 -3.86 59.13
N ALA A 170 -5.57 -4.89 58.32
CA ALA A 170 -4.62 -5.99 58.24
C ALA A 170 -3.63 -5.76 57.09
N THR A 171 -2.44 -5.23 57.39
CA THR A 171 -1.34 -5.07 56.43
C THR A 171 -0.60 -6.41 56.30
N TRP A 172 -0.61 -7.03 55.12
CA TRP A 172 0.20 -8.23 54.86
C TRP A 172 1.68 -7.82 54.74
N VAL A 173 2.55 -8.43 55.55
CA VAL A 173 4.01 -8.31 55.40
C VAL A 173 4.53 -9.68 54.94
N PRO A 174 5.19 -9.78 53.77
CA PRO A 174 5.78 -11.05 53.35
C PRO A 174 6.92 -11.42 54.31
N LYS A 175 6.83 -12.62 54.91
CA LYS A 175 7.93 -13.19 55.70
C LYS A 175 9.04 -13.61 54.73
N ALA A 176 10.27 -13.16 54.99
CA ALA A 176 11.44 -13.64 54.25
C ALA A 176 11.69 -15.11 54.61
N SER A 177 11.99 -15.93 53.60
CA SER A 177 12.44 -17.31 53.80
C SER A 177 13.93 -17.28 54.15
N THR A 178 14.26 -17.71 55.38
CA THR A 178 15.62 -18.12 55.76
C THR A 178 16.02 -19.41 55.08
#